data_AF-A0A191ZJJ0-F1
#
_entry.id   AF-A0A191ZJJ0-F1
#
_cell.length_a   1.000
_cell.length_b   1.000
_cell.length_c   1.000
_cell.angle_alpha   90.00
_cell.angle_beta   90.00
_cell.angle_gamma   90.00
#
_symmetry.space_group_name_H-M   'P 1'
#
loop_
_entity.id
_entity.type
_entity.pdbx_description
1 polymer ?
#
loop_
_entity_poly.entity_id
_entity_poly.type
_entity_poly.pdbx_seq_one_letter_code
_entity_poly.pdbx_strand_id
1 'polypeptide(L)'
;MKIEEIFKKSLTENLSYGDFESFSAEEGVSIEDSFNQVSLFIARKFDAGEMSYEDGDNAMNGVWPIMLDFTMKHDIPLVEPCYEIYCAFDAGEYDHRDQCDPVEKYTKPAIKEALRNA
;
A
#
# COMPACT_ATOMS: atom_id res chain seq x y z
N MET A 1 0.11 18.02 1.90
CA MET A 1 1.31 17.14 2.01
C MET A 1 1.53 16.47 0.66
N LYS A 2 2.77 16.34 0.19
CA LYS A 2 3.05 15.70 -1.11
C LYS A 2 3.15 14.17 -1.00
N ILE A 3 2.94 13.46 -2.12
CA ILE A 3 3.04 11.98 -2.18
C ILE A 3 4.38 11.46 -1.62
N GLU A 4 5.48 12.16 -1.90
CA GLU A 4 6.81 11.76 -1.43
C GLU A 4 7.02 11.92 0.08
N GLU A 5 6.27 12.83 0.70
CA GLU A 5 6.36 13.06 2.15
C GLU A 5 5.59 11.98 2.90
N ILE A 6 4.37 11.66 2.45
CA ILE A 6 3.57 10.57 3.04
C ILE A 6 4.23 9.22 2.78
N PHE A 7 4.83 9.00 1.60
CA PHE A 7 5.63 7.83 1.31
C PHE A 7 6.84 7.69 2.26
N LYS A 8 7.60 8.76 2.50
CA LYS A 8 8.70 8.69 3.48
C LYS A 8 8.21 8.36 4.88
N LYS A 9 7.03 8.86 5.25
CA LYS A 9 6.41 8.53 6.54
C LYS A 9 5.99 7.07 6.63
N SER A 10 5.45 6.49 5.56
CA SER A 10 5.08 5.06 5.54
C SER A 10 6.25 4.14 5.82
N LEU A 11 7.48 4.57 5.52
CA LEU A 11 8.71 3.80 5.82
C LEU A 11 9.17 3.88 7.28
N THR A 12 8.60 4.74 8.12
CA THR A 12 9.20 5.09 9.43
C THR A 12 8.28 4.88 10.64
N GLU A 13 7.22 4.06 10.52
CA GLU A 13 6.20 3.83 11.57
C GLU A 13 5.47 5.10 12.08
N ASN A 14 5.73 6.26 11.48
CA ASN A 14 5.17 7.57 11.87
C ASN A 14 4.01 8.02 10.95
N LEU A 15 3.43 7.07 10.20
CA LEU A 15 2.29 7.32 9.34
C LEU A 15 1.01 7.39 10.19
N SER A 16 0.17 8.37 9.91
CA SER A 16 -1.09 8.58 10.65
C SER A 16 -2.24 8.91 9.72
N TYR A 17 -3.49 8.75 10.19
CA TYR A 17 -4.68 9.18 9.44
C TYR A 17 -4.61 10.66 9.04
N GLY A 18 -4.08 11.54 9.90
CA GLY A 18 -3.93 12.96 9.61
C GLY A 18 -2.97 13.26 8.44
N ASP A 19 -2.08 12.34 8.11
CA ASP A 19 -1.22 12.45 6.92
C ASP A 19 -2.02 12.20 5.65
N PHE A 20 -2.93 11.22 5.65
CA PHE A 20 -3.87 10.98 4.56
C PHE A 20 -4.85 12.14 4.40
N GLU A 21 -5.36 12.72 5.49
CA GLU A 21 -6.16 13.95 5.43
C GLU A 21 -5.39 15.12 4.81
N SER A 22 -4.13 15.30 5.21
CA SER A 22 -3.25 16.36 4.71
C SER A 22 -2.86 16.16 3.23
N PHE A 23 -2.77 14.91 2.77
CA PHE A 23 -2.50 14.57 1.38
C PHE A 23 -3.77 14.74 0.53
N SER A 24 -4.90 14.18 0.97
CA SER A 24 -6.21 14.32 0.32
C SER A 24 -6.58 15.79 0.10
N ALA A 25 -6.40 16.64 1.11
CA ALA A 25 -6.68 18.07 1.01
C ALA A 25 -5.75 18.81 0.03
N GLU A 26 -4.48 18.41 -0.06
CA GLU A 26 -3.50 19.01 -0.98
C GLU A 26 -3.77 18.64 -2.44
N GLU A 27 -4.05 17.36 -2.70
CA GLU A 27 -4.28 16.84 -4.04
C GLU A 27 -5.73 17.05 -4.53
N GLY A 28 -6.64 17.47 -3.63
CA GLY A 28 -8.04 17.70 -3.95
C GLY A 28 -8.82 16.42 -4.26
N VAL A 29 -8.45 15.32 -3.60
CA VAL A 29 -9.06 13.98 -3.80
C VAL A 29 -9.75 13.49 -2.53
N SER A 30 -10.55 12.43 -2.63
CA SER A 30 -11.17 11.80 -1.46
C SER A 30 -10.13 11.14 -0.55
N ILE A 31 -10.51 10.80 0.68
CA ILE A 31 -9.63 10.06 1.60
C ILE A 31 -9.41 8.63 1.07
N GLU A 32 -10.45 8.02 0.51
CA GLU A 32 -10.41 6.76 -0.21
C GLU A 32 -9.34 6.80 -1.33
N ASP A 33 -9.41 7.83 -2.19
CA ASP A 33 -8.44 8.00 -3.27
C ASP A 33 -7.03 8.25 -2.74
N SER A 34 -6.87 8.85 -1.55
CA SER A 34 -5.55 9.03 -0.94
C SER A 34 -4.89 7.69 -0.58
N PHE A 35 -5.63 6.74 -0.02
CA PHE A 35 -5.11 5.39 0.24
C PHE A 35 -4.65 4.73 -1.05
N ASN A 36 -5.49 4.78 -2.09
CA ASN A 36 -5.16 4.23 -3.40
C ASN A 36 -3.90 4.85 -4.01
N GLN A 37 -3.78 6.17 -4.01
CA GLN A 37 -2.64 6.85 -4.61
C GLN A 37 -1.33 6.53 -3.88
N VAL A 38 -1.35 6.49 -2.55
CA VAL A 38 -0.17 6.13 -1.74
C VAL A 38 0.23 4.68 -1.99
N SER A 39 -0.71 3.74 -1.95
CA SER A 39 -0.43 2.32 -2.22
C SER A 39 0.06 2.08 -3.64
N LEU A 40 -0.53 2.74 -4.64
CA LEU A 40 -0.07 2.67 -6.03
C LEU A 40 1.33 3.25 -6.19
N PHE A 41 1.66 4.31 -5.45
CA PHE A 41 3.00 4.89 -5.46
C PHE A 41 4.05 3.90 -4.92
N ILE A 42 3.75 3.23 -3.80
CA ILE A 42 4.58 2.17 -3.22
C ILE A 42 4.74 1.01 -4.21
N ALA A 43 3.64 0.50 -4.76
CA ALA A 43 3.63 -0.59 -5.73
C ALA A 43 4.48 -0.30 -6.98
N ARG A 44 4.39 0.93 -7.53
CA ARG A 44 5.20 1.35 -8.68
C ARG A 44 6.69 1.39 -8.36
N LYS A 45 7.07 1.88 -7.18
CA LYS A 45 8.48 1.89 -6.75
C LYS A 45 9.04 0.48 -6.59
N PHE A 46 8.26 -0.42 -6.01
CA PHE A 46 8.63 -1.83 -5.89
C PHE A 46 8.77 -2.51 -7.26
N ASP A 47 7.79 -2.36 -8.17
CA ASP A 47 7.84 -2.96 -9.52
C ASP A 47 9.02 -2.41 -10.36
N ALA A 48 9.36 -1.13 -10.18
CA ALA A 48 10.50 -0.49 -10.82
C ALA A 48 11.87 -0.92 -10.23
N GLY A 49 11.90 -1.65 -9.11
CA GLY A 49 13.12 -2.02 -8.40
C GLY A 49 13.78 -0.86 -7.65
N GLU A 50 13.02 0.21 -7.37
CA GLU A 50 13.47 1.39 -6.61
C GLU A 50 13.29 1.21 -5.09
N MET A 51 12.67 0.11 -4.66
CA MET A 51 12.32 -0.21 -3.29
C MET A 51 12.47 -1.71 -3.05
N SER A 52 12.97 -2.11 -1.88
CA SER A 52 13.04 -3.53 -1.52
C SER A 52 11.67 -4.10 -1.17
N TYR A 53 11.57 -5.42 -1.07
CA TYR A 53 10.35 -6.05 -0.57
C TYR A 53 10.05 -5.59 0.86
N GLU A 54 11.05 -5.59 1.74
CA GLU A 54 10.90 -5.26 3.15
C GLU A 54 10.40 -3.82 3.37
N ASP A 55 10.90 -2.87 2.58
CA ASP A 55 10.43 -1.48 2.64
C ASP A 55 8.98 -1.34 2.17
N GLY A 56 8.61 -2.05 1.09
CA GLY A 56 7.25 -2.03 0.55
C GLY A 56 6.24 -2.71 1.47
N ASP A 57 6.64 -3.85 2.04
CA ASP A 57 5.88 -4.61 3.02
C ASP A 57 5.65 -3.78 4.28
N ASN A 58 6.71 -3.23 4.87
CA ASN A 58 6.62 -2.34 6.02
C ASN A 58 5.73 -1.12 5.75
N ALA A 59 5.87 -0.51 4.56
CA ALA A 59 5.03 0.62 4.17
C ALA A 59 3.55 0.24 4.09
N MET A 60 3.21 -0.88 3.44
CA MET A 60 1.82 -1.33 3.32
C MET A 60 1.24 -1.81 4.65
N ASN A 61 2.05 -2.43 5.51
CA ASN A 61 1.69 -2.75 6.89
C ASN A 61 1.41 -1.48 7.74
N GLY A 62 2.02 -0.34 7.39
CA GLY A 62 1.67 0.97 7.96
C GLY A 62 0.37 1.58 7.43
N VAL A 63 0.09 1.42 6.13
CA VAL A 63 -1.13 1.94 5.48
C VAL A 63 -2.38 1.15 5.90
N TRP A 64 -2.28 -0.18 5.93
CA TRP A 64 -3.38 -1.11 6.17
C TRP A 64 -4.25 -0.80 7.40
N PRO A 65 -3.71 -0.68 8.63
CA PRO A 65 -4.53 -0.44 9.81
C PRO A 65 -5.28 0.90 9.75
N ILE A 66 -4.69 1.91 9.11
CA ILE A 66 -5.31 3.24 8.98
C ILE A 66 -6.51 3.17 8.01
N MET A 67 -6.35 2.47 6.88
CA MET A 67 -7.45 2.25 5.93
C MET A 67 -8.55 1.38 6.54
N LEU A 68 -8.18 0.33 7.28
CA LEU A 68 -9.14 -0.54 7.97
C LEU A 68 -9.97 0.23 9.00
N ASP A 69 -9.32 1.03 9.86
CA ASP A 69 -10.03 1.87 10.85
C ASP A 69 -10.98 2.86 10.17
N PHE A 70 -10.55 3.49 9.07
CA PHE A 70 -11.38 4.41 8.29
C PHE A 70 -12.62 3.69 7.73
N THR A 71 -12.44 2.57 7.04
CA THR A 71 -13.55 1.84 6.42
C THR A 71 -14.55 1.32 7.45
N MET A 72 -14.07 0.79 8.58
CA MET A 72 -14.92 0.37 9.69
C MET A 72 -15.70 1.52 10.33
N LYS A 73 -15.06 2.68 10.52
CA LYS A 73 -15.71 3.86 11.11
C LYS A 73 -16.80 4.44 10.20
N HIS A 74 -16.61 4.35 8.89
CA HIS A 74 -17.50 4.92 7.89
C HIS A 74 -18.51 3.91 7.31
N ASP A 75 -18.43 2.63 7.70
CA ASP A 75 -19.26 1.52 7.20
C ASP A 75 -19.23 1.42 5.67
N ILE A 76 -18.03 1.48 5.10
CA ILE A 76 -17.79 1.37 3.66
C ILE A 76 -16.94 0.13 3.32
N PRO A 77 -16.97 -0.36 2.08
CA PRO A 77 -16.08 -1.44 1.63
C PRO A 77 -14.59 -1.08 1.80
N LEU A 78 -13.75 -2.12 1.80
CA LEU A 78 -12.29 -1.93 1.72
C LEU A 78 -11.93 -1.14 0.45
N VAL A 79 -10.97 -0.24 0.59
CA VAL A 79 -10.56 0.66 -0.48
C VAL A 79 -9.67 -0.09 -1.47
N GLU A 80 -10.05 -0.09 -2.75
CA GLU A 80 -9.31 -0.77 -3.83
C GLU A 80 -8.73 0.25 -4.83
N PRO A 81 -7.48 0.06 -5.32
CA PRO A 81 -6.63 -1.13 -5.17
C PRO A 81 -5.74 -1.15 -3.91
N CYS A 82 -5.95 -0.26 -2.93
CA CYS A 82 -5.14 -0.24 -1.70
C CYS A 82 -5.11 -1.62 -0.99
N TYR A 83 -6.27 -2.28 -0.87
CA TYR A 83 -6.36 -3.59 -0.23
C TYR A 83 -5.71 -4.69 -1.08
N GLU A 84 -5.95 -4.74 -2.38
CA GLU A 84 -5.28 -5.67 -3.30
C GLU A 84 -3.74 -5.58 -3.19
N ILE A 85 -3.20 -4.36 -3.14
CA ILE A 85 -1.75 -4.13 -3.00
C ILE A 85 -1.24 -4.61 -1.63
N TYR A 86 -1.99 -4.37 -0.55
CA TYR A 86 -1.64 -4.89 0.78
C TYR A 86 -1.55 -6.42 0.76
N CYS A 87 -2.56 -7.09 0.20
CA CYS A 87 -2.56 -8.54 0.06
C CYS A 87 -1.41 -9.08 -0.79
N ALA A 88 -0.96 -8.33 -1.80
CA ALA A 88 0.19 -8.72 -2.62
C ALA A 88 1.49 -8.76 -1.80
N PHE A 89 1.71 -7.77 -0.93
CA PHE A 89 2.87 -7.77 -0.02
C PHE A 89 2.75 -8.87 1.04
N ASP A 90 1.60 -8.98 1.71
CA ASP A 90 1.32 -10.02 2.72
C ASP A 90 1.57 -11.45 2.18
N ALA A 91 1.21 -11.72 0.92
CA ALA A 91 1.47 -13.00 0.28
C ALA A 91 2.96 -13.36 0.16
N GLY A 92 3.86 -12.37 0.21
CA GLY A 92 5.31 -12.55 0.22
C GLY A 92 5.89 -12.90 1.59
N GLU A 93 5.16 -12.65 2.69
CA GLU A 93 5.61 -12.98 4.05
C GLU A 93 5.45 -14.48 4.34
N TYR A 94 4.44 -15.10 3.72
CA TYR A 94 4.03 -16.47 4.03
C TYR A 94 4.93 -17.52 3.36
N ASP A 95 5.41 -18.49 4.15
CA ASP A 95 6.00 -19.72 3.59
C ASP A 95 4.90 -20.63 3.03
N HIS A 96 4.71 -20.55 1.72
CA HIS A 96 3.75 -21.38 0.96
C HIS A 96 4.14 -22.87 0.87
N ARG A 97 5.27 -23.28 1.46
CA ARG A 97 5.78 -24.68 1.49
C ARG A 97 5.98 -25.32 0.12
N ASP A 98 6.17 -24.49 -0.90
CA ASP A 98 6.35 -24.89 -2.29
C ASP A 98 7.80 -24.74 -2.77
N GLN A 99 8.72 -24.43 -1.85
CA GLN A 99 10.17 -24.24 -2.07
C GLN A 99 10.51 -23.12 -3.07
N CYS A 100 9.55 -22.21 -3.31
CA CYS A 100 9.76 -21.03 -4.13
C CYS A 100 10.09 -19.82 -3.25
N ASP A 101 10.71 -18.80 -3.83
CA ASP A 101 10.76 -17.48 -3.22
C ASP A 101 9.34 -16.88 -3.26
N PRO A 102 8.69 -16.61 -2.11
CA PRO A 102 7.34 -16.10 -2.08
C PRO A 102 7.20 -14.73 -2.76
N VAL A 103 8.22 -13.88 -2.67
CA VAL A 103 8.21 -12.54 -3.26
C VAL A 103 8.21 -12.63 -4.78
N GLU A 104 9.08 -13.47 -5.35
CA GLU A 104 9.15 -13.67 -6.81
C GLU A 104 7.89 -14.34 -7.36
N LYS A 105 7.31 -15.29 -6.60
CA LYS A 105 6.19 -16.10 -7.07
C LYS A 105 4.82 -15.47 -6.83
N TYR A 106 4.63 -14.72 -5.74
CA TYR A 106 3.33 -14.21 -5.32
C TYR A 106 3.29 -12.68 -5.35
N THR A 107 4.20 -11.99 -4.66
CA THR A 107 4.16 -10.53 -4.55
C THR A 107 4.37 -9.85 -5.89
N LYS A 108 5.45 -10.15 -6.62
CA LYS A 108 5.74 -9.47 -7.90
C LYS A 108 4.65 -9.67 -8.95
N PRO A 109 4.10 -10.89 -9.19
CA PRO A 109 2.99 -11.04 -10.12
C PRO A 109 1.72 -10.32 -9.68
N ALA A 110 1.37 -10.36 -8.39
CA ALA A 110 0.19 -9.67 -7.87
C ALA A 110 0.31 -8.14 -7.95
N ILE A 111 1.48 -7.57 -7.64
CA ILE A 111 1.72 -6.13 -7.82
C ILE A 111 1.56 -5.73 -9.29
N LYS A 112 2.10 -6.51 -10.23
CA LYS A 112 1.93 -6.24 -11.67
C LYS A 112 0.47 -6.30 -12.12
N GLU A 113 -0.31 -7.20 -11.54
CA GLU A 113 -1.74 -7.31 -11.81
C GLU A 113 -2.49 -6.07 -11.29
N ALA A 114 -2.28 -5.71 -10.03
CA ALA A 114 -2.87 -4.53 -9.41
C ALA A 114 -2.54 -3.25 -10.19
N LEU A 115 -1.28 -3.09 -10.61
CA LEU A 115 -0.84 -1.93 -11.42
C LEU A 115 -1.46 -1.90 -12.83
N ARG A 116 -1.80 -3.06 -13.41
CA ARG A 116 -2.45 -3.14 -14.73
C ARG A 116 -3.94 -2.78 -14.66
N ASN A 117 -4.56 -3.02 -13.51
CA ASN A 117 -6.01 -2.82 -13.30
C ASN A 117 -6.34 -1.46 -12.67
N ALA A 118 -5.33 -0.68 -12.27
CA ALA A 118 -5.44 0.63 -11.63
C ALA A 118 -5.59 1.82 -12.60
#